data_AF-A0A4V2YJA4-F1
#
_entry.id   AF-A0A4V2YJA4-F1
#
_cell.length_a   1.000
_cell.length_b   1.000
_cell.length_c   1.000
_cell.angle_alpha   90.00
_cell.angle_beta   90.00
_cell.angle_gamma   90.00
#
_symmetry.space_group_name_H-M   'P 1'
#
loop_
_entity.id
_entity.type
_entity.pdbx_description
1 polymer ?
#
loop_
_entity_poly.entity_id
_entity_poly.type
_entity_poly.pdbx_seq_one_letter_code
_entity_poly.pdbx_strand_id
1 'polypeptide(L)'
;MTVPDLDQKGVTSTIEVSGQSGNAPATLKAAVSVKHTYRGDLHIDLIAPSGKHYPLRPANGGDSAANLAETYTVNASGEPANGPWKLLVRDIFHRDQGTLDSWKLTF
;
A
#
# COMPACT_ATOMS: atom_id res chain seq x y z
N MET A 1 0.28 6.16 10.83
CA MET A 1 -1.07 5.64 11.16
C MET A 1 -0.91 4.22 11.68
N THR A 2 -1.60 3.83 12.75
CA THR A 2 -1.46 2.49 13.35
C THR A 2 -1.95 1.40 12.41
N VAL A 3 -1.18 0.32 12.26
CA VAL A 3 -1.61 -0.93 11.61
C VAL A 3 -2.01 -1.90 12.73
N PRO A 4 -3.30 -2.15 12.96
CA PRO A 4 -3.75 -3.05 14.02
C PRO A 4 -3.42 -4.53 13.73
N ASP A 5 -3.07 -5.27 14.80
CA ASP A 5 -2.80 -6.72 14.79
C ASP A 5 -4.06 -7.52 14.41
N LEU A 6 -3.91 -8.51 13.53
CA LEU A 6 -4.96 -9.36 12.98
C LEU A 6 -6.30 -8.63 12.71
N ASP A 7 -6.25 -7.50 12.03
CA ASP A 7 -7.46 -6.80 11.61
C ASP A 7 -7.59 -6.82 10.10
N GLN A 8 -8.61 -7.52 9.62
CA GLN A 8 -8.93 -7.60 8.20
C GLN A 8 -9.32 -6.26 7.59
N LYS A 9 -9.70 -5.25 8.39
CA LYS A 9 -9.93 -3.88 7.93
C LYS A 9 -8.62 -3.11 7.77
N GLY A 10 -7.60 -3.43 8.57
CA GLY A 10 -6.31 -2.77 8.60
C GLY A 10 -6.41 -1.24 8.71
N VAL A 11 -5.47 -0.56 8.06
CA VAL A 11 -5.43 0.90 7.97
C VAL A 11 -5.42 1.36 6.52
N THR A 12 -6.21 2.40 6.24
CA THR A 12 -6.26 3.03 4.92
C THR A 12 -5.73 4.46 5.01
N SER A 13 -4.78 4.80 4.13
CA SER A 13 -4.31 6.17 3.93
C SER A 13 -4.68 6.63 2.52
N THR A 14 -5.09 7.88 2.35
CA THR A 14 -5.52 8.43 1.06
C THR A 14 -4.62 9.59 0.64
N ILE A 15 -4.22 9.60 -0.63
CA ILE A 15 -3.58 10.73 -1.30
C ILE A 15 -4.54 11.20 -2.41
N GLU A 16 -4.91 12.48 -2.35
CA GLU A 16 -5.65 13.13 -3.42
C GLU A 16 -4.67 13.61 -4.49
N VAL A 17 -4.77 13.04 -5.70
CA VAL A 17 -3.92 13.41 -6.84
C VAL A 17 -4.67 14.38 -7.74
N SER A 18 -4.02 15.48 -8.11
CA SER A 18 -4.55 16.48 -9.04
C SER A 18 -3.45 16.97 -9.98
N GLY A 19 -3.84 17.67 -11.06
CA GLY A 19 -2.90 18.28 -12.01
C GLY A 19 -2.25 17.31 -13.00
N GLN A 20 -2.64 16.04 -13.02
CA GLN A 20 -2.20 15.06 -14.01
C GLN A 20 -3.07 15.11 -15.27
N SER A 21 -2.51 14.72 -16.41
CA SER A 21 -3.28 14.54 -17.66
C SER A 21 -3.62 13.07 -17.87
N GLY A 22 -4.89 12.76 -18.13
CA GLY A 22 -5.32 11.41 -18.54
C GLY A 22 -5.20 10.35 -17.45
N ASN A 23 -4.82 9.14 -17.87
CA ASN A 23 -4.69 7.96 -17.01
C ASN A 23 -3.28 7.86 -16.38
N ALA A 24 -3.17 7.10 -15.30
CA ALA A 24 -1.88 6.78 -14.68
C ALA A 24 -0.99 5.97 -15.65
N PRO A 25 0.35 5.95 -15.48
CA PRO A 25 1.22 5.17 -16.33
C PRO A 25 1.11 3.65 -16.07
N ALA A 26 1.60 2.84 -17.01
CA ALA A 26 1.80 1.40 -16.80
C ALA A 26 2.96 1.09 -15.83
N THR A 27 3.70 2.12 -15.41
CA THR A 27 4.88 2.03 -14.54
C THR A 27 4.72 2.87 -13.29
N LEU A 28 3.48 3.05 -12.80
CA LEU A 28 3.20 3.84 -11.61
C LEU A 28 4.00 3.28 -10.44
N LYS A 29 4.77 4.12 -9.74
CA LYS A 29 5.55 3.68 -8.59
C LYS A 29 4.86 4.02 -7.29
N ALA A 30 4.73 3.03 -6.41
CA ALA A 30 4.26 3.19 -5.04
C ALA A 30 5.41 2.87 -4.08
N ALA A 31 5.98 3.88 -3.44
CA ALA A 31 6.99 3.70 -2.39
C ALA A 31 6.28 3.65 -1.04
N VAL A 32 6.54 2.61 -0.26
CA VAL A 32 5.83 2.31 0.99
C VAL A 32 6.84 2.06 2.11
N SER A 33 6.62 2.72 3.25
CA SER A 33 7.38 2.54 4.48
C SER A 33 6.46 2.22 5.65
N VAL A 34 6.69 1.07 6.28
CA VAL A 34 5.92 0.59 7.44
C VAL A 34 6.88 0.13 8.52
N LYS A 35 6.72 0.64 9.74
CA LYS A 35 7.35 0.06 10.92
C LYS A 35 6.55 -1.16 11.35
N HIS A 36 7.22 -2.30 11.45
CA HIS A 36 6.63 -3.58 11.87
C HIS A 36 7.73 -4.47 12.42
N THR A 37 7.47 -5.22 13.48
CA THR A 37 8.44 -6.18 14.03
C THR A 37 8.62 -7.39 13.12
N TYR A 38 7.57 -7.78 12.38
CA TYR A 38 7.59 -8.90 11.44
C TYR A 38 6.92 -8.50 10.10
N ARG A 39 7.69 -8.01 9.12
CA ARG A 39 7.10 -7.44 7.89
C ARG A 39 6.40 -8.48 7.01
N GLY A 40 6.66 -9.76 7.25
CA GLY A 40 5.96 -10.88 6.64
C GLY A 40 4.46 -10.87 6.87
N ASP A 41 3.97 -10.18 7.90
CA ASP A 41 2.54 -10.17 8.22
C ASP A 41 1.74 -9.17 7.41
N LEU A 42 2.45 -8.25 6.74
CA LEU A 42 1.84 -7.16 6.01
C LEU A 42 1.28 -7.64 4.67
N HIS A 43 -0.03 -7.48 4.50
CA HIS A 43 -0.72 -7.50 3.21
C HIS A 43 -1.01 -6.06 2.78
N ILE A 44 -0.55 -5.68 1.58
CA ILE A 44 -0.61 -4.30 1.10
C ILE A 44 -1.24 -4.22 -0.29
N ASP A 45 -2.29 -3.41 -0.39
CA ASP A 45 -2.98 -3.09 -1.63
C ASP A 45 -2.90 -1.59 -1.93
N LEU A 46 -2.71 -1.25 -3.20
CA LEU A 46 -3.02 0.07 -3.74
C LEU A 46 -4.43 0.05 -4.33
N ILE A 47 -5.26 1.02 -3.97
CA ILE A 47 -6.62 1.16 -4.45
C ILE A 47 -6.67 2.41 -5.34
N ALA A 48 -7.02 2.23 -6.60
CA ALA A 48 -7.13 3.30 -7.59
C ALA A 48 -8.41 4.15 -7.39
N PRO A 49 -8.51 5.33 -8.04
CA PRO A 49 -9.71 6.16 -7.97
C PRO A 49 -11.00 5.46 -8.41
N SER A 50 -10.90 4.47 -9.31
CA SER A 50 -12.04 3.63 -9.72
C SER A 50 -12.52 2.65 -8.65
N GLY A 51 -11.75 2.46 -7.57
CA GLY A 51 -11.96 1.41 -6.58
C GLY A 51 -11.25 0.09 -6.89
N LYS A 52 -10.54 -0.03 -8.03
CA LYS A 52 -9.78 -1.24 -8.35
C LYS A 52 -8.59 -1.44 -7.41
N HIS A 53 -8.44 -2.66 -6.93
CA HIS A 53 -7.30 -3.07 -6.10
C HIS A 53 -6.13 -3.57 -6.95
N TYR A 54 -4.93 -3.16 -6.54
CA TYR A 54 -3.64 -3.59 -7.06
C TYR A 54 -2.83 -4.16 -5.90
N PRO A 55 -2.70 -5.50 -5.78
CA PRO A 55 -1.88 -6.11 -4.76
C PRO A 55 -0.42 -5.69 -4.96
N LEU A 56 0.16 -5.03 -3.95
CA LEU A 56 1.57 -4.64 -3.95
C LEU A 56 2.42 -5.73 -3.31
N ARG A 57 1.92 -6.29 -2.20
CA ARG A 57 2.60 -7.30 -1.42
C ARG A 57 1.58 -8.22 -0.74
N PRO A 58 1.60 -9.53 -1.01
CA PRO A 58 0.92 -10.49 -0.16
C PRO A 58 1.71 -10.70 1.14
N ALA A 59 1.02 -11.05 2.21
CA ALA A 59 1.69 -11.52 3.42
C ALA A 59 2.48 -12.81 3.14
N ASN A 60 3.61 -12.94 3.80
CA ASN A 60 4.51 -14.08 3.73
C ASN A 60 5.04 -14.37 5.14
N GLY A 61 4.46 -15.36 5.82
CA GLY A 61 4.88 -15.76 7.16
C GLY A 61 6.34 -16.25 7.26
N GLY A 62 7.02 -16.49 6.13
CA GLY A 62 8.46 -16.79 6.11
C GLY A 62 9.39 -15.58 6.15
N ASP A 63 8.88 -14.35 5.98
CA ASP A 63 9.70 -13.12 6.00
C ASP A 63 9.69 -12.47 7.38
N SER A 64 10.59 -12.93 8.24
CA SER A 64 10.71 -12.50 9.64
C SER A 64 11.47 -11.20 9.86
N ALA A 65 11.87 -10.50 8.80
CA ALA A 65 12.61 -9.26 8.94
C ALA A 65 11.71 -8.14 9.47
N ALA A 66 12.31 -7.25 10.27
CA ALA A 66 11.63 -6.06 10.73
C ALA A 66 11.57 -4.98 9.64
N ASN A 67 10.51 -4.19 9.70
CA ASN A 67 10.22 -3.01 8.89
C ASN A 67 10.16 -3.27 7.37
N LEU A 68 9.29 -2.51 6.72
CA LEU A 68 9.15 -2.51 5.28
C LEU A 68 9.57 -1.15 4.74
N ALA A 69 10.44 -1.16 3.73
CA ALA A 69 10.79 0.02 2.94
C ALA A 69 11.02 -0.43 1.49
N GLU A 70 9.93 -0.49 0.73
CA GLU A 70 9.92 -1.06 -0.62
C GLU A 70 9.26 -0.11 -1.62
N THR A 71 9.60 -0.27 -2.91
CA THR A 71 8.94 0.44 -4.00
C THR A 71 8.38 -0.57 -4.99
N TYR A 72 7.08 -0.49 -5.22
CA TYR A 72 6.35 -1.34 -6.14
C TYR A 72 6.08 -0.62 -7.45
N THR A 73 6.08 -1.35 -8.56
CA THR A 73 5.68 -0.83 -9.87
C THR A 73 4.36 -1.47 -10.26
N VAL A 74 3.36 -0.65 -10.59
CA VAL A 74 1.99 -1.07 -10.87
C VAL A 74 1.60 -0.63 -12.27
N ASN A 75 1.01 -1.55 -13.03
CA ASN A 75 0.37 -1.19 -14.29
C ASN A 75 -1.03 -0.58 -14.04
N ALA A 76 -1.07 0.75 -13.92
CA ALA A 76 -2.28 1.52 -13.66
C ALA A 76 -2.82 2.24 -14.91
N SER A 77 -2.41 1.83 -16.11
CA SER A 77 -2.78 2.49 -17.39
C SER A 77 -4.28 2.57 -17.68
N GLY A 78 -5.09 1.76 -17.01
CA GLY A 78 -6.56 1.81 -17.10
C GLY A 78 -7.24 2.77 -16.12
N GLU A 79 -6.49 3.41 -15.22
CA GLU A 79 -7.03 4.19 -14.11
C GLU A 79 -6.84 5.68 -14.33
N PRO A 80 -7.82 6.54 -13.97
CA PRO A 80 -7.61 7.98 -13.94
C PRO A 80 -6.40 8.33 -13.06
N ALA A 81 -5.49 9.19 -13.55
CA ALA A 81 -4.35 9.61 -12.74
C ALA A 81 -4.79 10.50 -11.56
N ASN A 82 -5.74 11.40 -11.82
CA ASN A 82 -6.33 12.27 -10.81
C ASN A 82 -7.42 11.55 -10.01
N GLY A 83 -7.56 11.96 -8.75
CA GLY A 83 -8.56 11.46 -7.81
C GLY A 83 -7.92 10.77 -6.60
N PRO A 84 -8.77 10.12 -5.78
CA PRO A 84 -8.32 9.52 -4.54
C PRO A 84 -7.59 8.20 -4.81
N TRP A 85 -6.30 8.17 -4.52
CA TRP A 85 -5.53 6.93 -4.42
C TRP A 85 -5.43 6.53 -2.96
N LYS A 86 -5.62 5.24 -2.66
CA LYS A 86 -5.55 4.75 -1.27
C LYS A 86 -4.53 3.64 -1.13
N LEU A 87 -3.78 3.65 -0.03
CA LEU A 87 -2.97 2.52 0.40
C LEU A 87 -3.69 1.83 1.55
N LEU A 88 -4.00 0.55 1.38
CA LEU A 88 -4.54 -0.32 2.41
C LEU A 88 -3.41 -1.22 2.91
N VAL A 89 -3.12 -1.15 4.22
CA VAL A 89 -2.12 -1.97 4.90
C VAL A 89 -2.83 -2.77 5.97
N ARG A 90 -2.67 -4.10 5.94
CA ARG A 90 -3.25 -5.03 6.91
C ARG A 90 -2.14 -5.88 7.51
N ASP A 91 -2.16 -6.04 8.82
CA ASP A 91 -1.50 -7.18 9.45
C ASP A 91 -2.52 -8.32 9.48
N ILE A 92 -2.15 -9.46 8.90
CA ILE A 92 -3.04 -10.63 8.80
C ILE A 92 -2.55 -11.85 9.60
N PHE A 93 -1.43 -11.74 10.31
CA PHE A 93 -1.02 -12.73 11.30
C PHE A 93 -1.21 -12.13 12.70
N HIS A 94 -0.89 -12.91 13.73
CA HIS A 94 -1.07 -12.52 15.12
C HIS A 94 0.25 -12.04 15.72
N ARG A 95 0.14 -11.20 16.76
CA ARG A 95 1.15 -10.83 17.79
C ARG A 95 1.91 -9.55 17.52
N ASP A 96 1.82 -9.02 16.31
CA ASP A 96 2.60 -7.88 15.89
C ASP A 96 1.68 -6.70 15.58
N GLN A 97 2.18 -5.49 15.84
CA GLN A 97 1.46 -4.26 15.52
C GLN A 97 2.41 -3.32 14.80
N GLY A 98 1.87 -2.62 13.80
CA GLY A 98 2.65 -1.73 12.98
C GLY A 98 2.29 -0.27 13.05
N THR A 99 3.07 0.51 12.32
CA THR A 99 2.71 1.87 11.93
C THR A 99 3.06 2.08 10.46
N LEU A 100 2.07 2.47 9.67
CA LEU A 100 2.31 3.06 8.35
C LEU A 100 2.97 4.42 8.58
N ASP A 101 4.26 4.49 8.26
CA ASP A 101 5.10 5.68 8.44
C ASP A 101 4.91 6.67 7.30
N SER A 102 5.07 6.20 6.06
CA SER A 102 4.88 7.04 4.87
C SER A 102 4.64 6.20 3.63
N TRP A 103 4.02 6.84 2.63
CA TRP A 103 3.97 6.31 1.27
C TRP A 103 3.81 7.46 0.28
N LYS A 104 4.14 7.21 -0.99
CA LYS A 104 3.95 8.17 -2.07
C LYS A 104 3.77 7.48 -3.41
N LEU A 105 3.17 8.21 -4.34
CA LEU A 105 3.04 7.81 -5.73
C LEU A 105 3.97 8.64 -6.62
N THR A 106 4.46 8.03 -7.69
CA THR A 106 5.20 8.71 -8.77
C THR A 106 4.62 8.25 -10.11
N PHE A 107 3.95 9.20 -10.78
CA PHE A 107 3.31 9.07 -12.08
C PHE A 107 4.31 9.30 -13.22
#